data_AF-A0A836RCJ7-F1
#
_entry.id   AF-A0A836RCJ7-F1
#
_cell.length_a   1.000
_cell.length_b   1.000
_cell.length_c   1.000
_cell.angle_alpha   90.00
_cell.angle_beta   90.00
_cell.angle_gamma   90.00
#
_symmetry.space_group_name_H-M   'P 1'
#
loop_
_entity.id
_entity.type
_entity.pdbx_description
1 polymer ?
#
loop_
_entity_poly.entity_id
_entity_poly.type
_entity_poly.pdbx_seq_one_letter_code
_entity_poly.pdbx_strand_id
1 'polypeptide(L)'
;YVKFDKRRKIPVTILLRALGYGTNEEILSLFPYKEEIEATIKKDPSNSYHEGLLELFRRLRPNEPPNIDSAKQTLYRMLFDPKRYDLGDVGRYKINKKLSIQERIVGLSLSDEPILDKDGSIIAEPGVLITKSLAEKIEELRIPKVKVIGPEGEVEVWLELPETFERVSDNVIGRRIKEDIYDDEGNLIIKCDELIDRDILKKLKKVREKILVEKGKSLTPEDILGFLRYLQNLKRGVGKVDDIDHLGIRRVKAVGELLQNHLRAGFLKLESSIKEKMSLQPEGADVTPQSLINVRPITAIINQFFGSSQLSQFMDHVNPLSALTHKRRLSALGPGGLTREHAGFEVRDVHATHYGRICPVETPEGPNIGLIGTLAVYARINSMGFIETPYRVVKDGKVTNEVKYLTAIDEEGLKIAPANINLDAEGNILDKEVPVRYNGRAVMVS
;
A
#
# COMPACT_ATOMS: atom_id res chain seq x y z
N TYR A 1 -19.50 -7.59 6.68
CA TYR A 1 -19.99 -6.19 6.70
C TYR A 1 -18.84 -5.26 6.36
N VAL A 2 -19.12 -4.13 5.71
CA VAL A 2 -18.17 -3.05 5.42
C VAL A 2 -18.64 -1.77 6.14
N LYS A 3 -17.69 -0.89 6.49
CA LYS A 3 -17.97 0.45 7.01
C LYS A 3 -17.24 1.48 6.15
N PHE A 4 -17.94 2.52 5.72
CA PHE A 4 -17.35 3.66 5.05
C PHE A 4 -17.20 4.81 6.03
N ASP A 5 -16.00 5.36 6.17
CA ASP A 5 -15.75 6.58 6.95
C ASP A 5 -16.40 6.59 8.35
N LYS A 6 -16.19 5.49 9.12
CA LYS A 6 -16.75 5.26 10.46
C LYS A 6 -18.30 5.25 10.54
N ARG A 7 -19.00 5.20 9.42
CA ARG A 7 -20.47 5.10 9.36
C ARG A 7 -20.97 3.71 9.74
N ARG A 8 -22.30 3.56 9.70
CA ARG A 8 -23.00 2.30 10.03
C ARG A 8 -22.51 1.14 9.16
N LYS A 9 -22.56 -0.06 9.72
CA LYS A 9 -22.21 -1.31 9.04
C LYS A 9 -23.19 -1.56 7.87
N ILE A 10 -22.64 -1.94 6.73
CA ILE A 10 -23.39 -2.28 5.51
C ILE A 10 -23.01 -3.71 5.09
N PRO A 11 -23.95 -4.56 4.62
CA PRO A 11 -23.60 -5.82 3.96
C PRO A 11 -22.58 -5.59 2.85
N VAL A 12 -21.61 -6.50 2.71
CA VAL A 12 -20.54 -6.36 1.70
C VAL A 12 -21.07 -6.50 0.28
N THR A 13 -22.14 -7.28 0.09
CA THR A 13 -22.82 -7.49 -1.19
C THR A 13 -23.37 -6.20 -1.77
N ILE A 14 -23.84 -5.25 -0.95
CA ILE A 14 -24.28 -3.92 -1.41
C ILE A 14 -23.11 -3.18 -2.08
N LEU A 15 -21.91 -3.28 -1.52
CA LEU A 15 -20.72 -2.71 -2.13
C LEU A 15 -20.38 -3.43 -3.44
N LEU A 16 -20.38 -4.77 -3.45
CA LEU A 16 -20.10 -5.54 -4.66
C LEU A 16 -21.07 -5.23 -5.80
N ARG A 17 -22.37 -5.10 -5.49
CA ARG A 17 -23.37 -4.63 -6.46
C ARG A 17 -23.06 -3.24 -6.94
N ALA A 18 -22.73 -2.31 -6.05
CA ALA A 18 -22.37 -0.95 -6.43
C ALA A 18 -21.09 -0.85 -7.29
N LEU A 19 -20.21 -1.85 -7.24
CA LEU A 19 -19.00 -1.94 -8.06
C LEU A 19 -19.24 -2.48 -9.48
N GLY A 20 -20.40 -3.09 -9.74
CA GLY A 20 -20.73 -3.64 -11.07
C GLY A 20 -21.22 -5.08 -11.06
N TYR A 21 -21.08 -5.81 -9.94
CA TYR A 21 -21.50 -7.22 -9.83
C TYR A 21 -22.97 -7.30 -9.42
N GLY A 22 -23.86 -7.12 -10.39
CA GLY A 22 -25.26 -6.81 -10.16
C GLY A 22 -26.06 -8.00 -9.65
N THR A 23 -25.75 -9.22 -10.09
CA THR A 23 -26.55 -10.42 -9.78
C THR A 23 -25.93 -11.26 -8.65
N ASN A 24 -26.77 -12.08 -8.01
CA ASN A 24 -26.29 -13.00 -6.96
C ASN A 24 -25.31 -14.03 -7.53
N GLU A 25 -25.60 -14.53 -8.74
CA GLU A 25 -24.78 -15.53 -9.43
C GLU A 25 -23.40 -14.96 -9.77
N GLU A 26 -23.34 -13.74 -10.29
CA GLU A 26 -22.08 -13.01 -10.52
C GLU A 26 -21.29 -12.90 -9.22
N ILE A 27 -21.90 -12.39 -8.15
CA ILE A 27 -21.23 -12.24 -6.86
C ILE A 27 -20.71 -13.58 -6.33
N LEU A 28 -21.51 -14.65 -6.40
CA LEU A 28 -21.11 -15.97 -5.92
C LEU A 28 -19.98 -16.61 -6.74
N SER A 29 -19.86 -16.26 -8.03
CA SER A 29 -18.77 -16.76 -8.88
C SER A 29 -17.41 -16.12 -8.58
N LEU A 30 -17.40 -14.95 -7.94
CA LEU A 30 -16.16 -14.24 -7.60
C LEU A 30 -15.42 -14.85 -6.41
N PHE A 31 -16.12 -15.63 -5.59
CA PHE A 31 -15.59 -16.16 -4.34
C PHE A 31 -15.55 -17.69 -4.39
N PRO A 32 -14.42 -18.31 -4.00
CA PRO A 32 -14.36 -19.76 -3.87
C PRO A 32 -15.31 -20.28 -2.78
N TYR A 33 -15.53 -19.49 -1.73
CA TYR A 33 -16.36 -19.85 -0.60
C TYR A 33 -17.66 -19.06 -0.57
N LYS A 34 -18.76 -19.76 -0.81
CA LYS A 34 -20.08 -19.16 -1.01
C LYS A 34 -20.85 -18.95 0.29
N GLU A 35 -20.64 -19.77 1.31
CA GLU A 35 -21.44 -19.75 2.55
C GLU A 35 -21.48 -18.36 3.23
N GLU A 36 -20.33 -17.71 3.39
CA GLU A 36 -20.28 -16.38 4.01
C GLU A 36 -20.94 -15.30 3.15
N ILE A 37 -20.81 -15.43 1.84
CA ILE A 37 -21.39 -14.50 0.87
C ILE A 37 -22.90 -14.67 0.82
N GLU A 38 -23.42 -15.89 0.77
CA GLU A 38 -24.84 -16.21 0.85
C GLU A 38 -25.47 -15.66 2.14
N ALA A 39 -24.78 -15.80 3.28
CA ALA A 39 -25.23 -15.21 4.54
C ALA A 39 -25.31 -13.67 4.49
N THR A 40 -24.46 -13.02 3.69
CA THR A 40 -24.55 -11.57 3.45
C THR A 40 -25.63 -11.19 2.44
N ILE A 41 -25.85 -11.99 1.40
CA ILE A 41 -26.94 -11.82 0.42
C ILE A 41 -28.29 -11.87 1.12
N LYS A 42 -28.49 -12.81 2.05
CA LYS A 42 -29.73 -12.90 2.86
C LYS A 42 -30.03 -11.63 3.67
N LYS A 43 -29.02 -10.82 3.97
CA LYS A 43 -29.14 -9.55 4.71
C LYS A 43 -29.13 -8.32 3.81
N ASP A 44 -28.94 -8.52 2.51
CA ASP A 44 -28.89 -7.47 1.51
C ASP A 44 -30.32 -7.17 1.02
N PRO A 45 -30.82 -5.94 1.17
CA PRO A 45 -32.12 -5.56 0.64
C PRO A 45 -32.11 -5.35 -0.89
N SER A 46 -30.94 -5.29 -1.53
CA SER A 46 -30.79 -5.01 -2.96
C SER A 46 -30.55 -6.27 -3.79
N ASN A 47 -31.08 -6.28 -5.01
CA ASN A 47 -30.98 -7.41 -5.96
C ASN A 47 -30.35 -7.04 -7.30
N SER A 48 -30.03 -5.76 -7.53
CA SER A 48 -29.45 -5.27 -8.78
C SER A 48 -28.32 -4.26 -8.56
N TYR A 49 -27.54 -4.00 -9.61
CA TYR A 49 -26.51 -2.95 -9.64
C TYR A 49 -27.08 -1.57 -9.23
N HIS A 50 -28.22 -1.18 -9.83
CA HIS A 50 -28.84 0.12 -9.58
C HIS A 50 -29.35 0.24 -8.14
N GLU A 51 -30.03 -0.79 -7.63
CA GLU A 51 -30.49 -0.80 -6.23
C GLU A 51 -29.33 -0.77 -5.24
N GLY A 52 -28.25 -1.52 -5.51
CA GLY A 52 -27.05 -1.53 -4.69
C GLY A 52 -26.39 -0.15 -4.61
N LEU A 53 -26.27 0.55 -5.75
CA LEU A 53 -25.78 1.94 -5.79
C LEU A 53 -26.65 2.90 -4.98
N LEU A 54 -27.97 2.83 -5.15
CA LEU A 54 -28.90 3.71 -4.47
C LEU A 54 -28.89 3.45 -2.95
N GLU A 55 -28.86 2.19 -2.53
CA GLU A 55 -28.79 1.83 -1.12
C GLU A 55 -27.46 2.26 -0.50
N LEU A 56 -26.34 2.05 -1.20
CA LEU A 56 -25.04 2.58 -0.76
C LEU A 56 -25.09 4.10 -0.60
N PHE A 57 -25.67 4.80 -1.58
CA PHE A 57 -25.77 6.27 -1.54
C PHE A 57 -26.66 6.76 -0.39
N ARG A 58 -27.83 6.15 -0.14
CA ARG A 58 -28.71 6.51 1.00
C ARG A 58 -27.97 6.42 2.33
N ARG A 59 -27.08 5.44 2.49
CA ARG A 59 -26.27 5.27 3.71
C ARG A 59 -25.12 6.29 3.79
N LEU A 60 -24.57 6.70 2.65
CA LEU A 60 -23.51 7.70 2.56
C LEU A 60 -24.04 9.14 2.63
N ARG A 61 -25.26 9.41 2.19
CA ARG A 61 -25.87 10.74 2.17
C ARG A 61 -27.37 10.63 2.46
N PRO A 62 -27.76 10.50 3.75
CA PRO A 62 -29.16 10.27 4.11
C PRO A 62 -30.08 11.45 3.78
N ASN A 63 -29.51 12.66 3.67
CA ASN A 63 -30.27 13.90 3.45
C ASN A 63 -30.40 14.28 1.97
N GLU A 64 -29.74 13.56 1.05
CA GLU A 64 -29.80 13.85 -0.38
C GLU A 64 -30.67 12.81 -1.09
N PRO A 65 -31.57 13.22 -2.01
CA PRO A 65 -32.37 12.26 -2.76
C PRO A 65 -31.44 11.39 -3.61
N PRO A 66 -31.59 10.04 -3.56
CA PRO A 66 -30.70 9.14 -4.25
C PRO A 66 -30.98 9.18 -5.76
N ASN A 67 -29.97 9.57 -6.54
CA ASN A 67 -29.96 9.48 -7.99
C ASN A 67 -28.82 8.55 -8.43
N ILE A 68 -29.05 7.71 -9.45
CA ILE A 68 -28.08 6.73 -9.95
C ILE A 68 -26.77 7.41 -10.38
N ASP A 69 -26.86 8.48 -11.17
CA ASP A 69 -25.68 9.18 -11.67
C ASP A 69 -24.91 9.85 -10.53
N SER A 70 -25.63 10.48 -9.61
CA SER A 70 -25.04 11.11 -8.42
C SER A 70 -24.41 10.06 -7.49
N ALA A 71 -25.03 8.89 -7.35
CA ALA A 71 -24.52 7.78 -6.56
C ALA A 71 -23.22 7.22 -7.16
N LYS A 72 -23.22 6.96 -8.47
CA LYS A 72 -22.04 6.49 -9.23
C LYS A 72 -20.89 7.48 -9.12
N GLN A 73 -21.15 8.76 -9.34
CA GLN A 73 -20.13 9.80 -9.25
C GLN A 73 -19.62 9.97 -7.82
N THR A 74 -20.47 9.83 -6.81
CA THR A 74 -20.08 9.91 -5.39
C THR A 74 -19.16 8.75 -5.02
N LEU A 75 -19.52 7.52 -5.39
CA LEU A 75 -18.67 6.35 -5.16
C LEU A 75 -17.31 6.51 -5.85
N TYR A 76 -17.31 6.92 -7.12
CA TYR A 76 -16.09 7.16 -7.88
C TYR A 76 -15.20 8.21 -7.21
N ARG A 77 -15.76 9.37 -6.85
CA ARG A 77 -15.01 10.45 -6.18
C ARG A 77 -14.49 10.08 -4.80
N MET A 78 -15.09 9.09 -4.15
CA MET A 78 -14.70 8.65 -2.81
C MET A 78 -13.53 7.66 -2.84
N LEU A 79 -13.50 6.72 -3.79
CA LEU A 79 -12.52 5.62 -3.78
C LEU A 79 -11.58 5.62 -5.00
N PHE A 80 -12.06 6.04 -6.15
CA PHE A 80 -11.41 5.81 -7.44
C PHE A 80 -10.80 7.09 -8.05
N ASP A 81 -11.24 8.27 -7.63
CA ASP A 81 -10.72 9.56 -8.09
C ASP A 81 -9.33 9.86 -7.50
N PRO A 82 -8.25 9.85 -8.32
CA PRO A 82 -6.87 10.08 -7.85
C PRO A 82 -6.65 11.48 -7.26
N LYS A 83 -7.52 12.45 -7.55
CA LYS A 83 -7.41 13.79 -6.98
C LYS A 83 -7.89 13.85 -5.52
N ARG A 84 -8.77 12.93 -5.12
CA ARG A 84 -9.38 12.89 -3.78
C ARG A 84 -8.90 11.74 -2.93
N TYR A 85 -8.63 10.59 -3.55
CA TYR A 85 -8.15 9.40 -2.87
C TYR A 85 -6.76 9.04 -3.39
N ASP A 86 -5.75 9.17 -2.53
CA ASP A 86 -4.35 8.91 -2.87
C ASP A 86 -3.68 8.08 -1.77
N LEU A 87 -3.31 6.86 -2.13
CA LEU A 87 -2.59 5.91 -1.29
C LEU A 87 -1.10 6.28 -1.11
N GLY A 88 -0.57 7.15 -1.97
CA GLY A 88 0.84 7.35 -2.21
C GLY A 88 1.48 6.16 -2.93
N ASP A 89 2.71 6.34 -3.39
CA ASP A 89 3.47 5.25 -4.02
C ASP A 89 3.69 4.09 -3.04
N VAL A 90 3.94 4.41 -1.78
CA VAL A 90 4.16 3.44 -0.71
C VAL A 90 2.90 2.64 -0.37
N GLY A 91 1.72 3.29 -0.34
CA GLY A 91 0.47 2.61 -0.05
C GLY A 91 0.11 1.62 -1.16
N ARG A 92 0.29 2.02 -2.43
CA ARG A 92 0.11 1.14 -3.59
C ARG A 92 1.09 -0.04 -3.56
N TYR A 93 2.37 0.21 -3.29
CA TYR A 93 3.37 -0.84 -3.12
C TYR A 93 2.97 -1.86 -2.03
N LYS A 94 2.51 -1.38 -0.87
CA LYS A 94 2.05 -2.25 0.22
C LYS A 94 0.85 -3.11 -0.14
N ILE A 95 -0.14 -2.53 -0.81
CA ILE A 95 -1.34 -3.27 -1.24
C ILE A 95 -0.94 -4.36 -2.23
N ASN A 96 -0.14 -4.03 -3.25
CA ASN A 96 0.30 -4.98 -4.25
C ASN A 96 1.12 -6.12 -3.61
N LYS A 97 2.04 -5.80 -2.69
CA LYS A 97 2.81 -6.82 -1.96
C LYS A 97 1.91 -7.69 -1.08
N LYS A 98 0.95 -7.11 -0.37
CA LYS A 98 0.04 -7.84 0.52
C LYS A 98 -0.92 -8.75 -0.25
N LEU A 99 -1.40 -8.31 -1.40
CA LEU A 99 -2.31 -9.06 -2.26
C LEU A 99 -1.60 -10.04 -3.21
N SER A 100 -0.28 -9.93 -3.37
CA SER A 100 0.49 -10.88 -4.18
C SER A 100 0.21 -12.31 -3.75
N ILE A 101 0.17 -13.20 -4.75
CA ILE A 101 -0.04 -14.62 -4.51
C ILE A 101 1.17 -15.22 -3.80
N GLN A 102 2.38 -14.75 -4.10
CA GLN A 102 3.64 -15.24 -3.53
C GLN A 102 3.63 -15.22 -2.00
N GLU A 103 3.29 -14.07 -1.42
CA GLU A 103 3.27 -13.89 0.04
C GLU A 103 2.22 -14.77 0.75
N ARG A 104 1.26 -15.31 0.01
CA ARG A 104 0.18 -16.16 0.55
C ARG A 104 0.46 -17.66 0.46
N ILE A 105 1.11 -18.11 -0.61
CA ILE A 105 1.28 -19.55 -0.89
C ILE A 105 2.61 -20.12 -0.41
N VAL A 106 3.62 -19.27 -0.18
CA VAL A 106 4.96 -19.73 0.24
C VAL A 106 4.88 -20.48 1.58
N GLY A 107 5.45 -21.69 1.59
CA GLY A 107 5.46 -22.58 2.75
C GLY A 107 4.22 -23.48 2.88
N LEU A 108 3.26 -23.40 1.96
CA LEU A 108 2.13 -24.32 1.87
C LEU A 108 2.39 -25.40 0.82
N SER A 109 1.68 -26.52 0.92
CA SER A 109 1.74 -27.58 -0.09
C SER A 109 0.68 -27.35 -1.17
N LEU A 110 1.02 -27.67 -2.42
CA LEU A 110 0.06 -27.67 -3.51
C LEU A 110 -0.99 -28.76 -3.28
N SER A 111 -2.26 -28.47 -3.58
CA SER A 111 -3.32 -29.46 -3.52
C SER A 111 -3.35 -30.33 -4.78
N ASP A 112 -4.51 -30.91 -5.12
CA ASP A 112 -4.63 -32.03 -6.07
C ASP A 112 -4.43 -31.64 -7.54
N GLU A 113 -4.45 -30.35 -7.85
CA GLU A 113 -4.29 -29.84 -9.23
C GLU A 113 -2.82 -29.50 -9.52
N PRO A 114 -2.18 -30.13 -10.53
CA PRO A 114 -0.84 -29.77 -10.94
C PRO A 114 -0.81 -28.36 -11.52
N ILE A 115 0.30 -27.66 -11.29
CA ILE A 115 0.56 -26.37 -11.92
C ILE A 115 1.09 -26.64 -13.32
N LEU A 116 0.34 -26.20 -14.32
CA LEU A 116 0.68 -26.36 -15.73
C LEU A 116 1.23 -25.04 -16.31
N ASP A 117 2.19 -25.16 -17.21
CA ASP A 117 2.63 -24.07 -18.09
C ASP A 117 1.59 -23.79 -19.18
N LYS A 118 1.73 -22.67 -19.90
CA LYS A 118 0.90 -22.32 -21.07
C LYS A 118 0.95 -23.39 -22.15
N ASP A 119 2.06 -24.12 -22.23
CA ASP A 119 2.30 -25.21 -23.19
C ASP A 119 1.81 -26.59 -22.66
N GLY A 120 1.25 -26.65 -21.45
CA GLY A 120 0.75 -27.88 -20.82
C GLY A 120 1.79 -28.68 -20.05
N SER A 121 3.04 -28.18 -19.94
CA SER A 121 4.13 -28.77 -19.16
C SER A 121 3.82 -28.74 -17.65
N ILE A 122 4.07 -29.82 -16.91
CA ILE A 122 3.91 -29.84 -15.44
C ILE A 122 5.10 -29.11 -14.80
N ILE A 123 4.81 -28.05 -14.05
CA ILE A 123 5.80 -27.24 -13.33
C ILE A 123 5.94 -27.70 -11.88
N ALA A 124 4.82 -28.07 -11.27
CA ALA A 124 4.77 -28.64 -9.93
C ALA A 124 3.67 -29.69 -9.84
N GLU A 125 4.02 -30.81 -9.24
CA GLU A 125 3.10 -31.89 -8.92
C GLU A 125 2.33 -31.58 -7.63
N PRO A 126 1.12 -32.16 -7.48
CA PRO A 126 0.38 -32.15 -6.23
C PRO A 126 1.23 -32.57 -5.02
N GLY A 127 1.02 -31.93 -3.87
CA GLY A 127 1.74 -32.23 -2.63
C GLY A 127 3.12 -31.60 -2.48
N VAL A 128 3.67 -30.97 -3.52
CA VAL A 128 4.96 -30.26 -3.46
C VAL A 128 4.86 -29.03 -2.55
N LEU A 129 5.86 -28.84 -1.68
CA LEU A 129 5.99 -27.65 -0.86
C LEU A 129 6.37 -26.45 -1.73
N ILE A 130 5.58 -25.38 -1.65
CA ILE A 130 5.77 -24.17 -2.44
C ILE A 130 6.92 -23.35 -1.87
N THR A 131 8.06 -23.40 -2.57
CA THR A 131 9.21 -22.54 -2.31
C THR A 131 9.02 -21.15 -2.90
N LYS A 132 9.82 -20.18 -2.45
CA LYS A 132 9.79 -18.80 -2.98
C LYS A 132 9.98 -18.76 -4.51
N SER A 133 10.92 -19.55 -5.04
CA SER A 133 11.16 -19.63 -6.48
C SER A 133 9.98 -20.23 -7.26
N LEU A 134 9.27 -21.20 -6.68
CA LEU A 134 8.08 -21.77 -7.33
C LEU A 134 6.93 -20.75 -7.32
N ALA A 135 6.75 -20.02 -6.21
CA ALA A 135 5.75 -18.97 -6.10
C ALA A 135 5.98 -17.82 -7.10
N GLU A 136 7.24 -17.44 -7.32
CA GLU A 136 7.62 -16.44 -8.34
C GLU A 136 7.22 -16.91 -9.74
N LYS A 137 7.55 -18.16 -10.11
CA LYS A 137 7.14 -18.75 -11.40
C LYS A 137 5.63 -18.79 -11.60
N ILE A 138 4.86 -19.12 -10.56
CA ILE A 138 3.39 -19.13 -10.63
C ILE A 138 2.84 -17.76 -11.00
N GLU A 139 3.40 -16.70 -10.40
CA GLU A 139 2.97 -15.33 -10.67
C GLU A 139 3.40 -14.86 -12.07
N GLU A 140 4.60 -15.21 -12.53
CA GLU A 140 5.09 -14.93 -13.89
C GLU A 140 4.22 -15.56 -14.98
N LEU A 141 3.74 -16.79 -14.73
CA LEU A 141 2.85 -17.50 -15.65
C LEU A 141 1.43 -16.97 -15.66
N ARG A 142 1.10 -16.08 -14.72
CA ARG A 142 -0.23 -15.47 -14.54
C ARG A 142 -1.34 -16.51 -14.38
N ILE A 143 -1.07 -17.57 -13.61
CA ILE A 143 -2.06 -18.60 -13.31
C ILE A 143 -3.19 -17.98 -12.47
N PRO A 144 -4.46 -17.98 -12.94
CA PRO A 144 -5.53 -17.19 -12.31
C PRO A 144 -5.84 -17.56 -10.85
N LYS A 145 -5.67 -18.83 -10.49
CA LYS A 145 -5.95 -19.34 -9.16
C LYS A 145 -5.13 -20.59 -8.87
N VAL A 146 -4.77 -20.79 -7.61
CA VAL A 146 -3.98 -21.94 -7.13
C VAL A 146 -4.67 -22.51 -5.89
N LYS A 147 -4.84 -23.82 -5.83
CA LYS A 147 -5.37 -24.51 -4.66
C LYS A 147 -4.22 -25.04 -3.80
N VAL A 148 -4.21 -24.66 -2.52
CA VAL A 148 -3.15 -25.00 -1.57
C VAL A 148 -3.74 -25.66 -0.34
N ILE A 149 -2.98 -26.55 0.29
CA ILE A 149 -3.35 -27.18 1.55
C ILE A 149 -2.92 -26.25 2.69
N GLY A 150 -3.89 -25.59 3.30
CA GLY A 150 -3.72 -24.76 4.49
C GLY A 150 -3.93 -25.56 5.80
N PRO A 151 -3.72 -24.91 6.96
CA PRO A 151 -3.89 -25.56 8.26
C PRO A 151 -5.32 -26.06 8.53
N GLU A 152 -6.32 -25.38 7.98
CA GLU A 152 -7.75 -25.70 8.18
C GLU A 152 -8.38 -26.44 6.99
N GLY A 153 -7.57 -26.83 5.99
CA GLY A 153 -8.01 -27.55 4.80
C GLY A 153 -7.58 -26.88 3.50
N GLU A 154 -8.20 -27.29 2.40
CA GLU A 154 -7.89 -26.79 1.06
C GLU A 154 -8.38 -25.35 0.86
N VAL A 155 -7.45 -24.48 0.44
CA VAL A 155 -7.69 -23.07 0.20
C VAL A 155 -7.43 -22.67 -1.25
N GLU A 156 -8.41 -22.03 -1.92
CA GLU A 156 -8.23 -21.47 -3.25
C GLU A 156 -7.72 -20.01 -3.17
N VAL A 157 -6.54 -19.77 -3.73
CA VAL A 157 -5.85 -18.48 -3.73
C VAL A 157 -5.84 -17.91 -5.14
N TRP A 158 -6.53 -16.80 -5.34
CA TRP A 158 -6.63 -16.10 -6.62
C TRP A 158 -5.43 -15.18 -6.85
N LEU A 159 -4.96 -15.11 -8.09
CA LEU A 159 -3.96 -14.14 -8.51
C LEU A 159 -4.59 -12.75 -8.62
N GLU A 160 -4.01 -11.80 -7.90
CA GLU A 160 -4.41 -10.40 -7.94
C GLU A 160 -3.29 -9.60 -8.62
N LEU A 161 -3.56 -9.09 -9.82
CA LEU A 161 -2.55 -8.41 -10.62
C LEU A 161 -2.32 -6.96 -10.15
N PRO A 162 -1.09 -6.42 -10.29
CA PRO A 162 -0.79 -5.02 -10.02
C PRO A 162 -1.28 -4.06 -11.13
N GLU A 163 -2.07 -4.57 -12.08
CA GLU A 163 -2.40 -3.94 -13.35
C GLU A 163 -3.93 -3.91 -13.50
N THR A 164 -4.46 -2.94 -14.23
CA THR A 164 -5.92 -2.80 -14.41
C THR A 164 -6.23 -2.16 -15.76
N PHE A 165 -7.45 -2.42 -16.25
CA PHE A 165 -7.97 -1.74 -17.43
C PHE A 165 -8.56 -0.39 -17.03
N GLU A 166 -7.89 0.69 -17.45
CA GLU A 166 -8.33 2.05 -17.17
C GLU A 166 -8.87 2.73 -18.44
N ARG A 167 -9.88 3.60 -18.28
CA ARG A 167 -10.33 4.46 -19.37
C ARG A 167 -9.26 5.49 -19.73
N VAL A 168 -9.01 5.66 -21.03
CA VAL A 168 -8.05 6.64 -21.54
C VAL A 168 -8.51 8.05 -21.16
N SER A 169 -7.82 8.62 -20.18
CA SER A 169 -8.13 9.92 -19.56
C SER A 169 -6.87 10.55 -18.99
N ASP A 170 -6.95 11.79 -18.52
CA ASP A 170 -5.78 12.47 -17.96
C ASP A 170 -5.22 11.78 -16.69
N ASN A 171 -6.01 10.86 -16.10
CA ASN A 171 -5.59 10.05 -14.95
C ASN A 171 -4.59 8.95 -15.31
N VAL A 172 -4.42 8.60 -16.59
CA VAL A 172 -3.41 7.61 -17.00
C VAL A 172 -2.01 8.21 -17.20
N ILE A 173 -1.89 9.53 -17.19
CA ILE A 173 -0.62 10.22 -17.39
C ILE A 173 0.37 9.84 -16.28
N GLY A 174 1.59 9.48 -16.68
CA GLY A 174 2.65 9.04 -15.78
C GLY A 174 2.52 7.61 -15.27
N ARG A 175 1.51 6.84 -15.70
CA ARG A 175 1.41 5.40 -15.48
C ARG A 175 2.16 4.66 -16.59
N ARG A 176 2.67 3.46 -16.26
CA ARG A 176 3.27 2.55 -17.24
C ARG A 176 2.21 1.71 -17.92
N ILE A 177 2.34 1.55 -19.23
CA ILE A 177 1.48 0.66 -20.01
C ILE A 177 1.97 -0.79 -19.90
N LYS A 178 1.06 -1.75 -19.98
CA LYS A 178 1.35 -3.19 -19.80
C LYS A 178 0.99 -4.04 -21.01
N GLU A 179 0.72 -3.39 -22.12
CA GLU A 179 0.48 -3.97 -23.43
C GLU A 179 1.14 -3.08 -24.49
N ASP A 180 1.52 -3.69 -25.60
CA ASP A 180 1.92 -2.93 -26.79
C ASP A 180 0.66 -2.41 -27.48
N ILE A 181 0.61 -1.10 -27.75
CA ILE A 181 -0.51 -0.50 -28.47
C ILE A 181 -0.05 0.00 -29.83
N TYR A 182 -0.77 -0.44 -30.85
CA TYR A 182 -0.60 -0.04 -32.23
C TYR A 182 -1.76 0.86 -32.67
N ASP A 183 -1.49 1.75 -33.61
CA ASP A 183 -2.49 2.55 -34.30
C ASP A 183 -3.29 1.68 -35.28
N ASP A 184 -4.37 2.24 -35.83
CA ASP A 184 -5.22 1.59 -36.84
C ASP A 184 -4.42 1.24 -38.12
N GLU A 185 -3.32 1.95 -38.38
CA GLU A 185 -2.37 1.72 -39.48
C GLU A 185 -1.27 0.69 -39.15
N GLY A 186 -1.29 0.09 -37.95
CA GLY A 186 -0.29 -0.90 -37.50
C GLY A 186 1.02 -0.31 -36.97
N ASN A 187 1.11 1.01 -36.80
CA ASN A 187 2.28 1.69 -36.24
C ASN A 187 2.28 1.59 -34.70
N LEU A 188 3.41 1.25 -34.07
CA LEU A 188 3.53 1.21 -32.62
C LEU A 188 3.39 2.62 -32.02
N ILE A 189 2.38 2.81 -31.15
CA ILE A 189 2.14 4.08 -30.43
C ILE A 189 2.98 4.15 -29.17
N ILE A 190 2.98 3.06 -28.39
CA ILE A 190 3.68 2.94 -27.12
C ILE A 190 4.00 1.48 -26.86
N LYS A 191 5.21 1.21 -26.36
CA LYS A 191 5.66 -0.13 -26.00
C LYS A 191 5.32 -0.46 -24.55
N CYS A 192 5.15 -1.74 -24.25
CA CYS A 192 5.05 -2.25 -22.88
C CYS A 192 6.13 -1.63 -21.96
N ASP A 193 5.72 -1.25 -20.75
CA ASP A 193 6.48 -0.57 -19.70
C ASP A 193 6.92 0.89 -19.95
N GLU A 194 6.52 1.51 -21.06
CA GLU A 194 6.74 2.93 -21.29
C GLU A 194 5.74 3.82 -20.52
N LEU A 195 6.16 5.04 -20.20
CA LEU A 195 5.35 6.02 -19.48
C LEU A 195 4.41 6.77 -20.44
N ILE A 196 3.16 6.91 -20.03
CA ILE A 196 2.17 7.67 -20.80
C ILE A 196 2.39 9.17 -20.57
N ASP A 197 2.84 9.88 -21.60
CA ASP A 197 2.90 11.34 -21.61
C ASP A 197 1.62 11.97 -22.21
N ARG A 198 1.59 13.30 -22.30
CA ARG A 198 0.44 14.03 -22.86
C ARG A 198 0.25 13.82 -24.36
N ASP A 199 1.32 13.55 -25.10
CA ASP A 199 1.26 13.44 -26.55
C ASP A 199 0.85 12.01 -26.97
N ILE A 200 1.36 11.00 -26.29
CA ILE A 200 0.91 9.61 -26.33
C ILE A 200 -0.57 9.55 -25.94
N LEU A 201 -1.00 10.24 -24.87
CA LEU A 201 -2.41 10.26 -24.47
C LEU A 201 -3.33 10.76 -25.59
N LYS A 202 -2.93 11.78 -26.36
CA LYS A 202 -3.73 12.29 -27.50
C LYS A 202 -3.85 11.24 -28.60
N LYS A 203 -2.80 10.46 -28.86
CA LYS A 203 -2.83 9.34 -29.81
C LYS A 203 -3.75 8.23 -29.30
N LEU A 204 -3.58 7.82 -28.04
CA LEU A 204 -4.40 6.76 -27.40
C LEU A 204 -5.90 7.08 -27.40
N LYS A 205 -6.28 8.34 -27.18
CA LYS A 205 -7.69 8.79 -27.20
C LYS A 205 -8.39 8.53 -28.54
N LYS A 206 -7.64 8.38 -29.64
CA LYS A 206 -8.21 8.11 -30.97
C LYS A 206 -8.42 6.62 -31.23
N VAL A 207 -7.61 5.75 -30.63
CA VAL A 207 -7.54 4.32 -30.97
C VAL A 207 -8.39 3.45 -30.03
N ARG A 208 -8.27 3.66 -28.72
CA ARG A 208 -8.94 2.80 -27.72
C ARG A 208 -9.61 3.60 -26.62
N GLU A 209 -10.74 3.09 -26.15
CA GLU A 209 -11.42 3.65 -24.97
C GLU A 209 -10.77 3.20 -23.66
N LYS A 210 -10.27 1.95 -23.59
CA LYS A 210 -9.64 1.36 -22.40
C LYS A 210 -8.28 0.76 -22.75
N ILE A 211 -7.34 0.85 -21.80
CA ILE A 211 -5.96 0.37 -21.93
C ILE A 211 -5.53 -0.37 -20.66
N LEU A 212 -4.64 -1.35 -20.80
CA LEU A 212 -4.04 -2.05 -19.66
C LEU A 212 -2.83 -1.27 -19.12
N VAL A 213 -2.94 -0.82 -17.88
CA VAL A 213 -1.93 0.02 -17.22
C VAL A 213 -1.65 -0.46 -15.80
N GLU A 214 -0.45 -0.17 -15.29
CA GLU A 214 -0.13 -0.38 -13.87
C GLU A 214 -1.11 0.39 -12.98
N LYS A 215 -1.61 -0.21 -11.89
CA LYS A 215 -2.58 0.42 -10.97
C LYS A 215 -2.04 1.76 -10.41
N GLY A 216 -2.89 2.78 -10.45
CA GLY A 216 -2.54 4.12 -9.98
C GLY A 216 -2.56 4.27 -8.45
N LYS A 217 -2.50 5.52 -7.98
CA LYS A 217 -2.49 5.85 -6.55
C LYS A 217 -3.87 5.81 -5.88
N SER A 218 -4.96 5.83 -6.64
CA SER A 218 -6.30 5.56 -6.10
C SER A 218 -6.55 4.05 -6.02
N LEU A 219 -7.53 3.62 -5.23
CA LEU A 219 -7.95 2.22 -5.20
C LEU A 219 -8.54 1.80 -6.54
N THR A 220 -8.61 0.50 -6.80
CA THR A 220 -9.38 -0.06 -7.92
C THR A 220 -10.42 -1.07 -7.42
N PRO A 221 -11.49 -1.36 -8.18
CA PRO A 221 -12.46 -2.38 -7.80
C PRO A 221 -11.83 -3.76 -7.57
N GLU A 222 -10.79 -4.10 -8.36
CA GLU A 222 -10.05 -5.35 -8.21
C GLU A 222 -9.32 -5.43 -6.87
N ASP A 223 -8.75 -4.31 -6.37
CA ASP A 223 -8.13 -4.28 -5.04
C ASP A 223 -9.13 -4.64 -3.94
N ILE A 224 -10.36 -4.10 -4.04
CA ILE A 224 -11.43 -4.37 -3.07
C ILE A 224 -11.81 -5.85 -3.10
N LEU A 225 -11.93 -6.44 -4.29
CA LEU A 225 -12.20 -7.87 -4.44
C LEU A 225 -11.07 -8.72 -3.84
N GLY A 226 -9.81 -8.36 -4.14
CA GLY A 226 -8.62 -8.99 -3.58
C GLY A 226 -8.61 -8.96 -2.06
N PHE A 227 -8.98 -7.84 -1.42
CA PHE A 227 -9.10 -7.77 0.05
C PHE A 227 -10.16 -8.71 0.62
N LEU A 228 -11.31 -8.83 -0.05
CA LEU A 228 -12.39 -9.71 0.42
C LEU A 228 -12.01 -11.19 0.28
N ARG A 229 -11.33 -11.57 -0.81
CA ARG A 229 -10.76 -12.90 -0.99
C ARG A 229 -9.66 -13.18 0.04
N TYR A 230 -8.76 -12.22 0.28
CA TYR A 230 -7.74 -12.33 1.32
C TYR A 230 -8.37 -12.57 2.69
N LEU A 231 -9.46 -11.87 3.02
CA LEU A 231 -10.17 -12.06 4.28
C LEU A 231 -10.78 -13.48 4.41
N GLN A 232 -11.32 -14.04 3.33
CA GLN A 232 -11.80 -15.42 3.32
C GLN A 232 -10.66 -16.43 3.53
N ASN A 233 -9.50 -16.19 2.92
CA ASN A 233 -8.33 -17.05 3.08
C ASN A 233 -7.77 -16.97 4.50
N LEU A 234 -7.72 -15.77 5.09
CA LEU A 234 -7.25 -15.55 6.47
C LEU A 234 -8.10 -16.31 7.47
N LYS A 235 -9.43 -16.35 7.27
CA LYS A 235 -10.36 -17.11 8.11
C LYS A 235 -10.08 -18.62 8.07
N ARG A 236 -9.45 -19.12 7.00
CA ARG A 236 -9.07 -20.53 6.78
C ARG A 236 -7.60 -20.81 7.08
N GLY A 237 -6.94 -19.90 7.78
CA GLY A 237 -5.53 -20.02 8.18
C GLY A 237 -4.51 -19.78 7.06
N VAL A 238 -4.91 -19.28 5.88
CA VAL A 238 -4.00 -18.95 4.78
C VAL A 238 -3.82 -17.43 4.65
N GLY A 239 -2.59 -16.98 4.86
CA GLY A 239 -2.20 -15.57 4.89
C GLY A 239 -1.55 -15.18 6.22
N LYS A 240 -1.12 -13.92 6.32
CA LYS A 240 -0.44 -13.38 7.52
C LYS A 240 -1.27 -12.27 8.13
N VAL A 241 -1.43 -12.28 9.46
CA VAL A 241 -1.99 -11.14 10.20
C VAL A 241 -0.94 -10.06 10.31
N ASP A 242 -1.35 -8.80 10.11
CA ASP A 242 -0.44 -7.66 10.15
C ASP A 242 -0.17 -7.22 11.59
N ASP A 243 1.12 -7.09 11.92
CA ASP A 243 1.57 -6.48 13.16
C ASP A 243 1.73 -4.96 12.98
N ILE A 244 0.86 -4.20 13.64
CA ILE A 244 0.80 -2.74 13.49
C ILE A 244 2.04 -2.01 14.05
N ASP A 245 2.82 -2.65 14.91
CA ASP A 245 4.04 -2.11 15.55
C ASP A 245 5.29 -2.41 14.73
N HIS A 246 5.24 -3.39 13.84
CA HIS A 246 6.33 -3.72 12.94
C HIS A 246 6.75 -2.51 12.07
N LEU A 247 8.04 -2.18 12.04
CA LEU A 247 8.59 -1.09 11.22
C LEU A 247 8.50 -1.32 9.69
N GLY A 248 8.01 -2.49 9.26
CA GLY A 248 7.57 -2.70 7.88
C GLY A 248 6.18 -2.12 7.59
N ILE A 249 5.34 -2.01 8.62
CA ILE A 249 3.99 -1.45 8.54
C ILE A 249 4.01 0.03 8.96
N ARG A 250 4.84 0.40 9.94
CA ARG A 250 5.11 1.80 10.29
C ARG A 250 6.14 2.43 9.37
N ARG A 251 5.97 3.72 9.06
CA ARG A 251 6.93 4.48 8.26
C ARG A 251 7.07 5.91 8.78
N VAL A 252 8.23 6.50 8.54
CA VAL A 252 8.54 7.88 8.89
C VAL A 252 8.11 8.78 7.74
N LYS A 253 7.29 9.80 8.05
CA LYS A 253 7.00 10.89 7.12
C LYS A 253 8.03 12.00 7.35
N ALA A 254 8.90 12.20 6.38
CA ALA A 254 9.89 13.28 6.42
C ALA A 254 9.23 14.66 6.23
N VAL A 255 9.96 15.73 6.57
CA VAL A 255 9.49 17.11 6.45
C VAL A 255 8.99 17.45 5.04
N GLY A 256 9.66 16.95 4.01
CA GLY A 256 9.28 17.17 2.61
C GLY A 256 7.89 16.61 2.30
N GLU A 257 7.59 15.38 2.75
CA GLU A 257 6.29 14.75 2.52
C GLU A 257 5.18 15.46 3.32
N LEU A 258 5.46 15.86 4.57
CA LEU A 258 4.51 16.60 5.39
C LEU A 258 4.15 17.94 4.74
N LEU A 259 5.14 18.68 4.24
CA LEU A 259 4.93 19.95 3.57
C LEU A 259 4.18 19.76 2.24
N GLN A 260 4.55 18.74 1.45
CA GLN A 260 3.88 18.40 0.19
C GLN A 260 2.39 18.12 0.40
N ASN A 261 2.02 17.38 1.45
CA ASN A 261 0.62 17.08 1.76
C ASN A 261 -0.19 18.35 2.07
N HIS A 262 0.38 19.28 2.85
CA HIS A 262 -0.27 20.56 3.15
C HIS A 262 -0.39 21.44 1.89
N LEU A 263 0.68 21.53 1.10
CA LEU A 263 0.69 22.29 -0.15
C LEU A 263 -0.32 21.74 -1.15
N ARG A 264 -0.44 20.41 -1.27
CA ARG A 264 -1.43 19.77 -2.14
C ARG A 264 -2.86 20.20 -1.80
N ALA A 265 -3.21 20.22 -0.52
CA ALA A 265 -4.51 20.73 -0.08
C ALA A 265 -4.71 22.20 -0.46
N GLY A 266 -3.64 23.00 -0.41
CA GLY A 266 -3.63 24.39 -0.90
C GLY A 266 -3.85 24.51 -2.41
N PHE A 267 -3.16 23.70 -3.20
CA PHE A 267 -3.32 23.68 -4.65
C PHE A 267 -4.71 23.21 -5.08
N LEU A 268 -5.32 22.25 -4.38
CA LEU A 268 -6.70 21.84 -4.65
C LEU A 268 -7.70 22.98 -4.40
N LYS A 269 -7.50 23.77 -3.34
CA LYS A 269 -8.32 24.98 -3.09
C LYS A 269 -8.09 26.04 -4.16
N LEU A 270 -6.84 26.23 -4.59
CA LEU A 270 -6.49 27.15 -5.66
C LEU A 270 -7.11 26.73 -7.00
N GLU A 271 -7.10 25.44 -7.35
CA GLU A 271 -7.77 24.89 -8.53
C GLU A 271 -9.28 25.21 -8.51
N SER A 272 -9.94 24.98 -7.38
CA SER A 272 -11.37 25.31 -7.22
C SER A 272 -11.63 26.81 -7.40
N SER A 273 -10.81 27.67 -6.80
CA SER A 273 -10.95 29.13 -6.94
C SER A 273 -10.70 29.61 -8.37
N ILE A 274 -9.74 29.01 -9.08
CA ILE A 274 -9.50 29.32 -10.50
C ILE A 274 -10.71 28.93 -11.35
N LYS A 275 -11.26 27.73 -11.15
CA LYS A 275 -12.46 27.28 -11.90
C LYS A 275 -13.64 28.22 -11.68
N GLU A 276 -13.89 28.60 -10.44
CA GLU A 276 -14.95 29.55 -10.09
C GLU A 276 -14.73 30.92 -10.78
N LYS A 277 -13.51 31.47 -10.69
CA LYS A 277 -13.17 32.72 -11.38
C LYS A 277 -13.32 32.63 -12.89
N MET A 278 -12.88 31.52 -13.50
CA MET A 278 -13.01 31.31 -14.95
C MET A 278 -14.49 31.26 -15.37
N SER A 279 -15.36 30.61 -14.59
CA SER A 279 -16.80 30.57 -14.87
C SER A 279 -17.50 31.94 -14.72
N LEU A 280 -16.90 32.87 -13.96
CA LEU A 280 -17.43 34.22 -13.76
C LEU A 280 -16.92 35.23 -14.80
N GLN A 281 -15.91 34.89 -15.63
CA GLN A 281 -15.40 35.81 -16.64
C GLN A 281 -16.39 35.95 -17.81
N PRO A 282 -16.58 37.16 -18.36
CA PRO A 282 -17.36 37.36 -19.57
C PRO A 282 -16.71 36.65 -20.77
N GLU A 283 -17.54 36.14 -21.68
CA GLU A 283 -17.07 35.53 -22.93
C GLU A 283 -16.26 36.55 -23.75
N GLY A 284 -15.03 36.18 -24.12
CA GLY A 284 -14.12 37.04 -24.90
C GLY A 284 -13.22 37.96 -24.09
N ALA A 285 -13.22 37.89 -22.75
CA ALA A 285 -12.25 38.60 -21.93
C ALA A 285 -10.83 38.01 -22.09
N ASP A 286 -9.81 38.87 -22.21
CA ASP A 286 -8.41 38.47 -22.19
C ASP A 286 -8.02 38.02 -20.76
N VAL A 287 -8.09 36.72 -20.52
CA VAL A 287 -7.76 36.13 -19.23
C VAL A 287 -6.27 35.81 -19.17
N THR A 288 -5.52 36.58 -18.38
CA THR A 288 -4.12 36.27 -18.08
C THR A 288 -4.00 35.33 -16.87
N PRO A 289 -2.98 34.45 -16.80
CA PRO A 289 -2.78 33.59 -15.63
C PRO A 289 -2.66 34.35 -14.31
N GLN A 290 -2.10 35.56 -14.34
CA GLN A 290 -1.94 36.43 -13.18
C GLN A 290 -3.28 36.85 -12.56
N SER A 291 -4.34 37.08 -13.36
CA SER A 291 -5.65 37.48 -12.85
C SER A 291 -6.39 36.32 -12.15
N LEU A 292 -6.15 35.09 -12.62
CA LEU A 292 -6.77 33.89 -12.08
C LEU A 292 -6.09 33.44 -10.77
N ILE A 293 -4.76 33.45 -10.73
CA ILE A 293 -3.99 32.85 -9.63
C ILE A 293 -3.98 33.77 -8.40
N ASN A 294 -4.54 33.28 -7.29
CA ASN A 294 -4.42 33.91 -5.98
C ASN A 294 -3.47 33.09 -5.09
N VAL A 295 -2.32 33.66 -4.74
CA VAL A 295 -1.28 32.98 -3.93
C VAL A 295 -1.54 32.99 -2.43
N ARG A 296 -2.45 33.86 -1.94
CA ARG A 296 -2.71 34.02 -0.49
C ARG A 296 -3.04 32.70 0.24
N PRO A 297 -3.85 31.78 -0.31
CA PRO A 297 -4.13 30.50 0.34
C PRO A 297 -2.89 29.63 0.53
N ILE A 298 -1.95 29.66 -0.42
CA ILE A 298 -0.71 28.88 -0.36
C ILE A 298 0.21 29.45 0.73
N THR A 299 0.43 30.77 0.73
CA THR A 299 1.26 31.42 1.76
C THR A 299 0.69 31.22 3.16
N ALA A 300 -0.64 31.24 3.31
CA ALA A 300 -1.30 30.99 4.59
C ALA A 300 -1.04 29.57 5.10
N ILE A 301 -1.10 28.56 4.22
CA ILE A 301 -0.84 27.16 4.59
C ILE A 301 0.62 26.96 5.02
N ILE A 302 1.57 27.57 4.31
CA ILE A 302 2.99 27.51 4.68
C ILE A 302 3.22 28.13 6.06
N ASN A 303 2.69 29.33 6.28
CA ASN A 303 2.82 30.03 7.56
C ASN A 303 2.15 29.24 8.69
N GLN A 304 0.98 28.64 8.44
CA GLN A 304 0.31 27.80 9.41
C GLN A 304 1.15 26.56 9.75
N PHE A 305 1.74 25.90 8.74
CA PHE A 305 2.58 24.72 8.93
C PHE A 305 3.80 25.02 9.81
N PHE A 306 4.58 26.07 9.50
CA PHE A 306 5.77 26.38 10.30
C PHE A 306 5.46 27.08 11.63
N GLY A 307 4.39 27.87 11.70
CA GLY A 307 4.05 28.67 12.88
C GLY A 307 3.24 27.95 13.95
N SER A 308 2.39 26.98 13.57
CA SER A 308 1.41 26.38 14.49
C SER A 308 1.38 24.85 14.51
N SER A 309 2.13 24.18 13.62
CA SER A 309 2.16 22.72 13.60
C SER A 309 2.88 22.17 14.83
N GLN A 310 2.30 21.14 15.44
CA GLN A 310 2.90 20.41 16.56
C GLN A 310 4.28 19.79 16.21
N LEU A 311 4.52 19.51 14.93
CA LEU A 311 5.78 18.95 14.44
C LEU A 311 6.82 20.04 14.13
N SER A 312 6.42 21.32 14.06
CA SER A 312 7.32 22.46 13.94
C SER A 312 7.69 22.93 15.35
N GLN A 313 8.77 22.38 15.90
CA GLN A 313 9.18 22.61 17.28
C GLN A 313 10.35 23.61 17.36
N PHE A 314 10.38 24.40 18.43
CA PHE A 314 11.55 25.22 18.75
C PHE A 314 12.74 24.32 19.03
N MET A 315 13.84 24.56 18.31
CA MET A 315 14.99 23.69 18.39
C MET A 315 15.68 23.80 19.76
N ASP A 316 15.83 22.67 20.45
CA ASP A 316 16.72 22.54 21.59
C ASP A 316 18.18 22.81 21.21
N HIS A 317 18.74 23.86 21.80
CA HIS A 317 20.07 24.40 21.50
C HIS A 317 20.96 24.51 22.74
N VAL A 318 20.68 23.75 23.82
CA VAL A 318 21.51 23.80 25.03
C VAL A 318 22.97 23.42 24.71
N ASN A 319 23.18 22.44 23.85
CA ASN A 319 24.49 22.05 23.33
C ASN A 319 24.36 21.39 21.94
N PRO A 320 25.48 21.17 21.21
CA PRO A 320 25.43 20.57 19.87
C PRO A 320 24.81 19.17 19.82
N LEU A 321 24.97 18.38 20.88
CA LEU A 321 24.39 17.04 20.97
C LEU A 321 22.86 17.11 21.09
N SER A 322 22.33 17.96 21.97
CA SER A 322 20.88 18.21 22.08
C SER A 322 20.27 18.64 20.74
N ALA A 323 20.96 19.53 20.01
CA ALA A 323 20.51 19.97 18.69
C ALA A 323 20.53 18.82 17.66
N LEU A 324 21.55 17.95 17.70
CA LEU A 324 21.65 16.79 16.82
C LEU A 324 20.56 15.75 17.13
N THR A 325 20.38 15.41 18.41
CA THR A 325 19.31 14.50 18.88
C THR A 325 17.95 15.02 18.46
N HIS A 326 17.68 16.32 18.65
CA HIS A 326 16.39 16.89 18.29
C HIS A 326 16.10 16.81 16.79
N LYS A 327 17.11 17.03 15.92
CA LYS A 327 16.98 16.87 14.46
C LYS A 327 16.75 15.41 14.03
N ARG A 328 17.18 14.43 14.83
CA ARG A 328 17.04 12.98 14.56
C ARG A 328 15.88 12.32 15.31
N ARG A 329 15.04 13.12 15.97
CA ARG A 329 13.89 12.66 16.75
C ARG A 329 12.76 12.18 15.85
N LEU A 330 12.15 11.07 16.24
CA LEU A 330 10.92 10.52 15.67
C LEU A 330 9.77 10.76 16.63
N SER A 331 8.63 11.22 16.11
CA SER A 331 7.41 11.44 16.90
C SER A 331 6.26 10.63 16.31
N ALA A 332 5.64 9.79 17.12
CA ALA A 332 4.37 9.12 16.79
C ALA A 332 3.15 10.07 16.97
N LEU A 333 3.36 11.19 17.66
CA LEU A 333 2.37 12.23 17.90
C LEU A 333 2.30 13.21 16.73
N GLY A 334 1.10 13.67 16.39
CA GLY A 334 0.87 14.74 15.41
C GLY A 334 -0.34 14.49 14.51
N PRO A 335 -0.61 15.42 13.57
CA PRO A 335 -1.70 15.26 12.61
C PRO A 335 -1.57 13.97 11.78
N GLY A 336 -2.58 13.10 11.87
CA GLY A 336 -2.58 11.79 11.21
C GLY A 336 -1.78 10.70 11.92
N GLY A 337 -1.16 11.01 13.07
CA GLY A 337 -0.56 10.04 13.99
C GLY A 337 -1.47 9.74 15.17
N LEU A 338 -0.86 9.38 16.31
CA LEU A 338 -1.57 9.10 17.55
C LEU A 338 -1.77 10.37 18.37
N THR A 339 -2.83 10.37 19.18
CA THR A 339 -2.98 11.31 20.29
C THR A 339 -2.50 10.64 21.57
N ARG A 340 -2.08 11.44 22.56
CA ARG A 340 -1.55 10.91 23.82
C ARG A 340 -2.53 10.00 24.56
N GLU A 341 -3.82 10.34 24.54
CA GLU A 341 -4.89 9.60 25.22
C GLU A 341 -5.20 8.25 24.54
N HIS A 342 -5.05 8.18 23.22
CA HIS A 342 -5.34 6.98 22.44
C HIS A 342 -4.11 6.09 22.25
N ALA A 343 -2.96 6.48 22.79
CA ALA A 343 -1.74 5.70 22.71
C ALA A 343 -1.69 4.66 23.83
N GLY A 344 -2.07 3.43 23.50
CA GLY A 344 -2.01 2.28 24.40
C GLY A 344 -0.59 1.85 24.74
N PHE A 345 -0.49 0.83 25.61
CA PHE A 345 0.79 0.27 26.06
C PHE A 345 1.62 -0.33 24.91
N GLU A 346 0.98 -1.12 24.03
CA GLU A 346 1.64 -1.82 22.92
C GLU A 346 2.45 -0.88 22.02
N VAL A 347 1.91 0.30 21.73
CA VAL A 347 2.57 1.30 20.86
C VAL A 347 3.78 1.96 21.52
N ARG A 348 3.83 1.96 22.86
CA ARG A 348 4.93 2.55 23.64
C ARG A 348 6.07 1.56 23.87
N ASP A 349 5.80 0.27 23.70
CA ASP A 349 6.77 -0.78 23.98
C ASP A 349 7.84 -0.88 22.89
N VAL A 350 8.95 -1.55 23.21
CA VAL A 350 10.05 -1.78 22.30
C VAL A 350 9.77 -3.01 21.45
N HIS A 351 9.55 -2.79 20.16
CA HIS A 351 9.38 -3.89 19.21
C HIS A 351 10.73 -4.43 18.71
N ALA A 352 10.81 -5.73 18.38
CA ALA A 352 12.06 -6.38 17.95
C ALA A 352 12.69 -5.74 16.69
N THR A 353 11.86 -5.16 15.81
CA THR A 353 12.32 -4.45 14.60
C THR A 353 12.99 -3.11 14.88
N HIS A 354 12.84 -2.55 16.09
CA HIS A 354 13.53 -1.32 16.48
C HIS A 354 15.06 -1.49 16.48
N TYR A 355 15.56 -2.72 16.60
CA TYR A 355 16.98 -3.02 16.59
C TYR A 355 17.70 -2.41 15.38
N GLY A 356 18.74 -1.61 15.65
CA GLY A 356 19.51 -0.88 14.64
C GLY A 356 18.78 0.28 13.95
N ARG A 357 17.51 0.55 14.28
CA ARG A 357 16.64 1.54 13.62
C ARG A 357 16.23 2.68 14.55
N ILE A 358 15.70 2.34 15.72
CA ILE A 358 15.24 3.28 16.75
C ILE A 358 15.96 2.92 18.05
N CYS A 359 16.49 3.93 18.74
CA CYS A 359 17.14 3.72 20.03
C CYS A 359 16.10 3.23 21.06
N PRO A 360 16.30 2.06 21.70
CA PRO A 360 15.35 1.56 22.70
C PRO A 360 15.49 2.27 24.06
N VAL A 361 16.58 3.03 24.25
CA VAL A 361 16.88 3.71 25.52
C VAL A 361 16.49 5.19 25.47
N GLU A 362 16.82 5.87 24.37
CA GLU A 362 16.63 7.32 24.26
C GLU A 362 15.18 7.68 23.95
N THR A 363 14.38 7.75 25.01
CA THR A 363 12.99 8.22 25.04
C THR A 363 12.79 9.13 26.26
N PRO A 364 11.94 10.17 26.20
CA PRO A 364 11.58 10.93 27.40
C PRO A 364 10.90 10.03 28.43
N GLU A 365 11.29 10.14 29.71
CA GLU A 365 10.74 9.34 30.82
C GLU A 365 9.33 9.81 31.28
N GLY A 366 8.86 10.93 30.75
CA GLY A 366 7.55 11.52 31.10
C GLY A 366 6.36 10.91 30.35
N PRO A 367 5.24 11.66 30.21
CA PRO A 367 4.02 11.15 29.58
C PRO A 367 4.17 10.76 28.11
N ASN A 368 5.27 11.18 27.46
CA ASN A 368 5.59 10.87 26.06
C ASN A 368 6.50 9.63 25.91
N ILE A 369 6.76 8.88 26.98
CA ILE A 369 7.58 7.66 26.92
C ILE A 369 7.09 6.69 25.84
N GLY A 370 8.00 6.23 25.00
CA GLY A 370 7.75 5.33 23.86
C GLY A 370 7.11 6.00 22.64
N LEU A 371 6.55 7.22 22.78
CA LEU A 371 5.93 7.95 21.66
C LEU A 371 6.89 8.87 20.93
N ILE A 372 8.00 9.21 21.59
CA ILE A 372 9.10 9.99 21.05
C ILE A 372 10.36 9.16 21.21
N GLY A 373 11.01 8.83 20.10
CA GLY A 373 12.27 8.12 20.09
C GLY A 373 13.31 8.82 19.21
N THR A 374 14.53 8.32 19.21
CA THR A 374 15.61 8.83 18.35
C THR A 374 16.05 7.75 17.38
N LEU A 375 16.39 8.14 16.15
CA LEU A 375 17.02 7.23 15.18
C LEU A 375 18.32 6.66 15.73
N ALA A 376 18.56 5.38 15.51
CA ALA A 376 19.85 4.77 15.81
C ALA A 376 20.98 5.39 14.95
N VAL A 377 22.23 5.12 15.34
CA VAL A 377 23.43 5.75 14.76
C VAL A 377 23.53 5.55 13.25
N TYR A 378 23.51 4.29 12.81
CA TYR A 378 23.64 3.94 11.39
C TYR A 378 22.32 3.87 10.64
N ALA A 379 21.20 4.17 11.31
CA ALA A 379 19.89 4.15 10.69
C ALA A 379 19.78 5.24 9.61
N ARG A 380 19.19 4.88 8.47
CA ARG A 380 18.83 5.82 7.40
C ARG A 380 17.38 5.63 6.99
N ILE A 381 16.78 6.66 6.43
CA ILE A 381 15.41 6.61 5.90
C ILE A 381 15.50 6.51 4.38
N ASN A 382 14.86 5.51 3.79
CA ASN A 382 14.81 5.37 2.33
C ASN A 382 13.74 6.28 1.70
N SER A 383 13.67 6.30 0.36
CA SER A 383 12.71 7.16 -0.37
C SER A 383 11.24 6.86 -0.05
N MET A 384 10.93 5.65 0.42
CA MET A 384 9.58 5.24 0.82
C MET A 384 9.26 5.59 2.30
N GLY A 385 10.24 6.08 3.06
CA GLY A 385 10.09 6.42 4.46
C GLY A 385 10.29 5.25 5.43
N PHE A 386 10.81 4.10 4.97
CA PHE A 386 11.20 3.01 5.86
C PHE A 386 12.59 3.25 6.45
N ILE A 387 12.79 2.80 7.68
CA ILE A 387 14.09 2.88 8.34
C ILE A 387 14.90 1.64 7.98
N GLU A 388 16.09 1.87 7.43
CA GLU A 388 17.05 0.84 7.07
C GLU A 388 18.25 0.87 8.01
N THR A 389 18.79 -0.31 8.29
CA THR A 389 20.02 -0.48 9.06
C THR A 389 21.03 -1.28 8.23
N PRO A 390 22.34 -0.97 8.30
CA PRO A 390 23.35 -1.72 7.56
C PRO A 390 23.66 -3.06 8.22
N TYR A 391 23.87 -4.08 7.40
CA TYR A 391 24.40 -5.39 7.78
C TYR A 391 25.52 -5.80 6.82
N ARG A 392 26.48 -6.60 7.31
CA ARG A 392 27.50 -7.23 6.47
C ARG A 392 26.98 -8.54 5.90
N VAL A 393 27.23 -8.79 4.61
CA VAL A 393 26.80 -10.02 3.95
C VAL A 393 27.77 -11.16 4.32
N VAL A 394 27.22 -12.31 4.69
CA VAL A 394 27.98 -13.54 4.93
C VAL A 394 27.73 -14.49 3.75
N LYS A 395 28.81 -15.02 3.15
CA LYS A 395 28.75 -16.02 2.08
C LYS A 395 29.61 -17.20 2.49
N ASP A 396 29.04 -18.40 2.47
CA ASP A 396 29.75 -19.66 2.77
C ASP A 396 30.57 -19.63 4.07
N GLY A 397 30.00 -19.05 5.14
CA GLY A 397 30.67 -18.93 6.45
C GLY A 397 31.71 -17.80 6.56
N LYS A 398 31.90 -17.01 5.50
CA LYS A 398 32.84 -15.88 5.45
C LYS A 398 32.12 -14.54 5.48
N VAL A 399 32.49 -13.68 6.43
CA VAL A 399 31.96 -12.32 6.56
C VAL A 399 32.65 -11.41 5.54
N THR A 400 31.88 -10.90 4.59
CA THR A 400 32.40 -10.01 3.54
C THR A 400 32.45 -8.54 4.02
N ASN A 401 33.12 -7.67 3.25
CA ASN A 401 33.09 -6.22 3.47
C ASN A 401 31.90 -5.55 2.76
N GLU A 402 31.05 -6.32 2.09
CA GLU A 402 29.85 -5.81 1.43
C GLU A 402 28.81 -5.45 2.50
N VAL A 403 28.44 -4.17 2.56
CA VAL A 403 27.42 -3.65 3.48
C VAL A 403 26.12 -3.44 2.73
N LYS A 404 25.07 -4.15 3.15
CA LYS A 404 23.72 -4.02 2.62
C LYS A 404 22.81 -3.41 3.67
N TYR A 405 22.10 -2.35 3.28
CA TYR A 405 21.07 -1.74 4.11
C TYR A 405 19.76 -2.49 3.91
N LEU A 406 19.15 -2.94 5.02
CA LEU A 406 17.92 -3.72 5.00
C LEU A 406 16.80 -2.99 5.73
N THR A 407 15.62 -2.94 5.10
CA THR A 407 14.40 -2.53 5.78
C THR A 407 13.96 -3.60 6.78
N ALA A 408 13.01 -3.28 7.66
CA ALA A 408 12.46 -4.29 8.56
C ALA A 408 11.77 -5.44 7.82
N ILE A 409 11.27 -5.21 6.60
CA ILE A 409 10.62 -6.25 5.79
C ILE A 409 11.67 -7.14 5.12
N ASP A 410 12.78 -6.56 4.63
CA ASP A 410 13.84 -7.35 4.00
C ASP A 410 14.67 -8.15 5.01
N GLU A 411 14.63 -7.73 6.28
CA GLU A 411 15.24 -8.45 7.40
C GLU A 411 14.48 -9.73 7.76
N GLU A 412 13.16 -9.78 7.53
CA GLU A 412 12.36 -10.98 7.79
C GLU A 412 12.81 -12.17 6.95
N GLY A 413 12.88 -13.34 7.57
CA GLY A 413 13.35 -14.57 6.91
C GLY A 413 14.87 -14.68 6.79
N LEU A 414 15.65 -13.66 7.20
CA LEU A 414 17.10 -13.74 7.30
C LEU A 414 17.55 -14.11 8.71
N LYS A 415 18.66 -14.85 8.79
CA LYS A 415 19.35 -15.20 10.04
C LYS A 415 20.48 -14.21 10.25
N ILE A 416 20.43 -13.42 11.33
CA ILE A 416 21.41 -12.37 11.60
C ILE A 416 22.25 -12.75 12.82
N ALA A 417 23.55 -12.92 12.61
CA ALA A 417 24.52 -13.10 13.69
C ALA A 417 24.86 -11.75 14.36
N PRO A 418 25.22 -11.74 15.66
CA PRO A 418 25.66 -10.54 16.36
C PRO A 418 27.05 -10.12 15.90
N ALA A 419 27.44 -8.89 16.21
CA ALA A 419 28.73 -8.33 15.78
C ALA A 419 29.95 -8.90 16.54
N ASN A 420 29.74 -9.57 17.67
CA ASN A 420 30.79 -10.07 18.57
C ASN A 420 31.16 -11.54 18.34
N ILE A 421 30.80 -12.12 17.18
CA ILE A 421 31.21 -13.48 16.78
C ILE A 421 32.72 -13.58 16.58
N ASN A 422 33.29 -14.76 16.83
CA ASN A 422 34.73 -15.00 16.65
C ASN A 422 35.05 -15.18 15.15
N LEU A 423 35.91 -14.30 14.63
CA LEU A 423 36.37 -14.32 13.24
C LEU A 423 37.88 -14.52 13.17
N ASP A 424 38.35 -15.22 12.15
CA ASP A 424 39.78 -15.22 11.79
C ASP A 424 40.19 -13.94 11.03
N ALA A 425 41.48 -13.82 10.72
CA ALA A 425 42.03 -12.67 9.99
C ALA A 425 41.48 -12.54 8.55
N GLU A 426 40.94 -13.62 7.98
CA GLU A 426 40.37 -13.65 6.65
C GLU A 426 38.84 -13.39 6.66
N GLY A 427 38.22 -13.36 7.84
CA GLY A 427 36.80 -13.14 8.05
C GLY A 427 35.94 -14.42 8.13
N ASN A 428 36.55 -15.60 8.28
CA ASN A 428 35.81 -16.85 8.47
C ASN A 428 35.34 -16.98 9.92
N ILE A 429 34.13 -17.50 10.10
CA ILE A 429 33.53 -17.73 11.41
C ILE A 429 34.17 -18.97 12.06
N LEU A 430 34.71 -18.80 13.26
CA LEU A 430 35.41 -19.87 13.99
C LEU A 430 34.45 -20.74 14.82
N ASP A 431 33.34 -20.17 15.26
CA ASP A 431 32.36 -20.84 16.11
C ASP A 431 31.56 -21.86 15.29
N LYS A 432 31.47 -23.10 15.78
CA LYS A 432 30.68 -24.18 15.15
C LYS A 432 29.18 -24.00 15.28
N GLU A 433 28.74 -23.26 16.30
CA GLU A 433 27.34 -22.90 16.49
C GLU A 433 27.28 -21.41 16.84
N VAL A 434 26.58 -20.64 16.02
CA VAL A 434 26.45 -19.20 16.16
C VAL A 434 25.04 -18.85 16.65
N PRO A 435 24.90 -18.08 17.73
CA PRO A 435 23.60 -17.52 18.09
C PRO A 435 23.19 -16.50 17.05
N VAL A 436 22.07 -16.72 16.38
CA VAL A 436 21.50 -15.81 15.40
C VAL A 436 20.11 -15.35 15.83
N ARG A 437 19.75 -14.14 15.40
CA ARG A 437 18.38 -13.64 15.47
C ARG A 437 17.64 -14.01 14.20
N TYR A 438 16.49 -14.67 14.35
CA TYR A 438 15.60 -15.06 13.27
C TYR A 438 14.16 -14.66 13.64
N ASN A 439 13.56 -13.74 12.88
CA ASN A 439 12.21 -13.20 13.11
C ASN A 439 11.97 -12.79 14.59
N GLY A 440 12.94 -12.09 15.18
CA GLY A 440 12.87 -11.60 16.56
C GLY A 440 13.22 -12.64 17.65
N ARG A 441 13.47 -13.90 17.30
CA ARG A 441 13.85 -14.96 18.25
C ARG A 441 15.33 -15.31 18.14
N ALA A 442 15.96 -15.64 19.26
CA ALA A 442 17.32 -16.19 19.28
C ALA A 442 17.29 -17.68 18.94
N VAL A 443 18.12 -18.11 17.99
CA VAL A 443 18.23 -19.50 17.51
C VAL A 443 19.71 -19.82 17.32
N MET A 444 20.15 -21.04 17.63
CA MET A 444 21.51 -21.49 17.31
C MET A 444 21.56 -22.04 15.89
N VAL A 445 22.58 -21.66 15.12
CA VAL A 445 22.79 -22.15 13.75
C VAL A 445 24.22 -22.67 13.62
N SER A 446 24.32 -23.88 13.07
CA SER A 446 25.59 -24.53 12.73
C SER A 446 26.18 -23.99 11.44
#